data_AF-A0A0Q4YI72-F1
#
_entry.id   AF-A0A0Q4YI72-F1
#
_cell.length_a   1.000
_cell.length_b   1.000
_cell.length_c   1.000
_cell.angle_alpha   90.00
_cell.angle_beta   90.00
_cell.angle_gamma   90.00
#
_symmetry.space_group_name_H-M   'P 1'
#
loop_
_entity.id
_entity.type
_entity.pdbx_description
1 polymer ?
#
loop_
_entity_poly.entity_id
_entity_poly.type
_entity_poly.pdbx_seq_one_letter_code
_entity_poly.pdbx_strand_id
1 'polypeptide(L)'
;MATPARPEAWRGLAVVLLALACALGAGLWAGRGEFASHRAHLFGGAQARIALDYATLSAGLDEAALQQRLAGAPLRCTNTAEARICEADLARADGLPAARLRATLQGGRLQQTEVFLPWWRHHQAARTLAATLGAPSAYDTDAPAPGIAPGIVWAFEQGALRIARDPGWNPWRWSVLRWTATARP
;
A
#
# COMPACT_ATOMS: atom_id res chain seq x y z
N MET A 1 32.82 2.28 55.13
CA MET A 1 31.42 2.77 55.14
C MET A 1 31.02 3.00 53.70
N ALA A 2 30.10 2.19 53.17
CA ALA A 2 29.71 2.26 51.76
C ALA A 2 28.50 3.18 51.60
N THR A 3 28.63 4.20 50.76
CA THR A 3 27.56 5.14 50.40
C THR A 3 26.56 4.44 49.47
N PRO A 4 25.29 4.22 49.85
CA PRO A 4 24.33 3.64 48.94
C PRO A 4 24.01 4.63 47.81
N ALA A 5 24.32 4.23 46.58
CA ALA A 5 24.16 5.07 45.40
C ALA A 5 22.69 5.15 44.94
N ARG A 6 22.17 6.39 44.98
CA ARG A 6 21.25 7.11 44.07
C ARG A 6 19.90 6.47 43.65
N PRO A 7 18.81 6.77 44.38
CA PRO A 7 17.43 6.55 43.94
C PRO A 7 16.92 7.51 42.84
N GLU A 8 17.76 8.32 42.19
CA GLU A 8 17.30 9.26 41.16
C GLU A 8 17.43 8.70 39.74
N ALA A 9 18.42 7.85 39.48
CA ALA A 9 18.65 7.28 38.15
C ALA A 9 17.50 6.35 37.71
N TRP A 10 16.88 5.61 38.64
CA TRP A 10 15.77 4.72 38.32
C TRP A 10 14.49 5.47 37.94
N ARG A 11 14.25 6.65 38.52
CA ARG A 11 13.07 7.47 38.21
C ARG A 11 13.13 7.99 36.77
N GLY A 12 14.30 8.49 36.36
CA GLY A 12 14.53 8.92 34.98
C GLY A 12 14.32 7.78 33.97
N LEU A 13 14.91 6.62 34.24
CA LEU A 13 14.74 5.44 33.39
C LEU A 13 13.27 5.00 33.31
N ALA A 14 12.56 4.95 34.44
CA ALA A 14 11.16 4.55 34.48
C ALA A 14 10.27 5.49 33.66
N VAL A 15 10.48 6.81 33.74
CA VAL A 15 9.73 7.79 32.94
C VAL A 15 9.99 7.59 31.44
N VAL A 16 11.25 7.38 31.04
CA VAL A 16 11.60 7.13 29.63
C VAL A 16 10.96 5.84 29.12
N LEU A 17 11.02 4.76 29.89
CA LEU A 17 10.40 3.48 29.51
C LEU A 17 8.88 3.60 29.41
N LEU A 18 8.23 4.31 30.34
CA LEU A 18 6.79 4.55 30.28
C LEU A 18 6.41 5.37 29.05
N ALA A 19 7.15 6.44 28.75
CA ALA A 19 6.92 7.25 27.56
C ALA A 19 7.07 6.42 26.27
N LEU A 20 8.09 5.56 26.20
CA LEU A 20 8.29 4.64 25.08
C LEU A 20 7.12 3.64 24.97
N ALA A 21 6.68 3.06 26.08
CA ALA A 21 5.56 2.14 26.11
C ALA A 21 4.24 2.82 25.65
N CYS A 22 3.98 4.05 26.10
CA CYS A 22 2.84 4.84 25.65
C CYS A 22 2.90 5.15 24.14
N ALA A 23 4.07 5.55 23.63
CA ALA A 23 4.27 5.81 22.21
C ALA A 23 4.04 4.55 21.35
N LEU A 24 4.57 3.40 21.79
CA LEU A 24 4.34 2.11 21.14
C LEU A 24 2.86 1.71 21.18
N GLY A 25 2.19 1.86 22.33
CA GLY A 25 0.77 1.57 22.48
C GLY A 25 -0.11 2.44 21.56
N ALA A 26 0.18 3.74 21.47
CA ALA A 26 -0.50 4.65 20.55
C ALA A 26 -0.28 4.27 19.08
N GLY A 27 0.95 3.90 18.71
CA GLY A 27 1.27 3.43 17.36
C GLY A 27 0.54 2.15 16.97
N LEU A 28 0.53 1.15 17.87
CA LEU A 28 -0.22 -0.10 17.67
C LEU A 28 -1.73 0.15 17.57
N TRP A 29 -2.28 1.03 18.41
CA TRP A 29 -3.68 1.40 18.36
C TRP A 29 -4.05 2.08 17.03
N ALA A 30 -3.23 3.02 16.56
CA ALA A 30 -3.43 3.68 15.27
C ALA A 30 -3.38 2.69 14.09
N GLY A 31 -2.59 1.61 14.20
CA GLY A 31 -2.47 0.55 13.20
C GLY A 31 -3.46 -0.60 13.34
N ARG A 32 -4.34 -0.61 14.35
CA ARG A 32 -5.17 -1.80 14.70
C ARG A 32 -6.06 -2.29 13.57
N GLY A 33 -6.54 -1.39 12.71
CA GLY A 33 -7.38 -1.74 11.56
C GLY A 33 -6.63 -2.57 10.50
N GLU A 34 -5.31 -2.38 10.42
CA GLU A 34 -4.44 -3.11 9.49
C GLU A 34 -3.89 -4.41 10.08
N PHE A 35 -4.04 -4.66 11.38
CA PHE A 35 -3.42 -5.82 12.01
C PHE A 35 -3.90 -7.15 11.42
N ALA A 36 -5.19 -7.24 11.08
CA ALA A 36 -5.74 -8.42 10.44
C ALA A 36 -5.12 -8.68 9.05
N SER A 37 -4.87 -7.62 8.26
CA SER A 37 -4.25 -7.73 6.95
C SER A 37 -2.76 -8.10 7.07
N HIS A 38 -2.04 -7.49 8.01
CA HIS A 38 -0.64 -7.87 8.32
C HIS A 38 -0.51 -9.31 8.78
N ARG A 39 -1.40 -9.77 9.68
CA ARG A 39 -1.40 -11.15 10.16
C ARG A 39 -1.71 -12.13 9.02
N ALA A 40 -2.68 -11.81 8.16
CA ALA A 40 -2.98 -12.62 6.98
C ALA A 40 -1.81 -12.63 5.98
N HIS A 41 -1.07 -11.53 5.84
CA HIS A 41 0.12 -11.49 5.00
C HIS A 41 1.26 -12.36 5.56
N LEU A 42 1.54 -12.26 6.86
CA LEU A 42 2.67 -12.94 7.50
C LEU A 42 2.42 -14.43 7.77
N PHE A 43 1.18 -14.79 8.12
CA PHE A 43 0.82 -16.13 8.57
C PHE A 43 -0.25 -16.81 7.71
N GLY A 44 -0.80 -16.11 6.71
CA GLY A 44 -1.73 -16.70 5.76
C GLY A 44 -1.04 -17.73 4.85
N GLY A 45 -1.82 -18.70 4.37
CA GLY A 45 -1.35 -19.80 3.52
C GLY A 45 -0.91 -19.37 2.12
N ALA A 46 -1.05 -20.28 1.15
CA ALA A 46 -0.61 -20.03 -0.23
C ALA A 46 -1.19 -18.73 -0.80
N GLN A 47 -0.31 -17.78 -1.10
CA GLN A 47 -0.64 -16.48 -1.66
C GLN A 47 -0.13 -16.39 -3.10
N ALA A 48 -0.88 -15.66 -3.93
CA ALA A 48 -0.59 -15.55 -5.35
C ALA A 48 0.63 -14.67 -5.64
N ARG A 49 1.26 -14.93 -6.78
CA ARG A 49 2.29 -14.04 -7.36
C ARG A 49 1.76 -13.53 -8.67
N ILE A 50 1.73 -12.21 -8.83
CA ILE A 50 1.26 -11.56 -10.06
C ILE A 50 2.35 -10.67 -10.64
N ALA A 51 2.28 -10.44 -11.94
CA ALA A 51 2.98 -9.39 -12.64
C ALA A 51 1.92 -8.52 -13.32
N LEU A 52 1.91 -7.22 -13.01
CA LEU A 52 0.98 -6.26 -13.59
C LEU A 52 1.69 -5.48 -14.69
N ASP A 53 1.21 -5.65 -15.91
CA ASP A 53 1.57 -4.74 -16.99
C ASP A 53 0.68 -3.49 -16.93
N TYR A 54 1.16 -2.48 -16.21
CA TYR A 54 0.44 -1.22 -15.98
C TYR A 54 0.11 -0.46 -17.27
N ALA A 55 0.91 -0.63 -18.33
CA ALA A 55 0.67 0.04 -19.61
C ALA A 55 -0.56 -0.54 -20.34
N THR A 56 -0.92 -1.80 -20.05
CA THR A 56 -2.06 -2.48 -20.66
C THR A 56 -3.34 -2.38 -19.83
N LEU A 57 -3.29 -1.79 -18.63
CA LEU A 57 -4.48 -1.53 -17.84
C LEU A 57 -5.32 -0.43 -18.51
N SER A 58 -6.64 -0.59 -18.49
CA SER A 58 -7.55 0.39 -19.09
C SER A 58 -8.93 0.31 -18.47
N ALA A 59 -9.72 1.38 -18.62
CA ALA A 59 -11.15 1.38 -18.28
C ALA A 59 -12.01 0.50 -19.20
N GLY A 60 -11.40 -0.20 -20.17
CA GLY A 60 -12.07 -1.24 -20.95
C GLY A 60 -12.15 -2.57 -20.23
N LEU A 61 -11.32 -2.80 -19.20
CA LEU A 61 -11.28 -4.06 -18.48
C LEU A 61 -12.50 -4.21 -17.57
N ASP A 62 -13.24 -5.30 -17.76
CA ASP A 62 -14.26 -5.75 -16.84
C ASP A 62 -13.68 -6.74 -15.81
N GLU A 63 -14.55 -7.24 -14.92
CA GLU A 63 -14.17 -8.20 -13.89
C GLU A 63 -13.65 -9.51 -14.47
N ALA A 64 -14.23 -10.01 -15.56
CA ALA A 64 -13.85 -11.28 -16.16
C ALA A 64 -12.46 -11.18 -16.80
N ALA A 65 -12.20 -10.11 -17.55
CA ALA A 65 -10.90 -9.83 -18.13
C ALA A 65 -9.84 -9.61 -17.04
N LEU A 66 -10.18 -8.93 -15.96
CA LEU A 66 -9.28 -8.76 -14.81
C LEU A 66 -8.96 -10.10 -14.14
N GLN A 67 -9.97 -10.93 -13.88
CA GLN A 67 -9.80 -12.26 -13.30
C GLN A 67 -8.89 -13.15 -14.17
N GLN A 68 -9.06 -13.11 -15.49
CA GLN A 68 -8.20 -13.84 -16.43
C GLN A 68 -6.75 -13.36 -16.36
N ARG A 69 -6.51 -12.05 -16.33
CA ARG A 69 -5.15 -11.50 -16.19
C ARG A 69 -4.49 -11.87 -14.87
N LEU A 70 -5.27 -12.01 -13.82
CA LEU A 70 -4.78 -12.35 -12.49
C LEU A 70 -4.70 -13.85 -12.21
N ALA A 71 -4.89 -14.75 -13.19
CA ALA A 71 -5.13 -16.20 -13.12
C ALA A 71 -4.55 -17.05 -11.94
N GLY A 72 -3.54 -16.59 -11.20
CA GLY A 72 -3.09 -17.20 -9.94
C GLY A 72 -3.66 -16.59 -8.65
N ALA A 73 -4.45 -15.51 -8.71
CA ALA A 73 -4.93 -14.72 -7.59
C ALA A 73 -6.47 -14.61 -7.63
N PRO A 74 -7.21 -15.46 -6.89
CA PRO A 74 -8.66 -15.44 -6.91
C PRO A 74 -9.20 -14.12 -6.36
N LEU A 75 -9.98 -13.39 -7.17
CA LEU A 75 -10.66 -12.18 -6.72
C LEU A 75 -11.92 -12.54 -5.93
N ARG A 76 -12.12 -11.80 -4.83
CA ARG A 76 -13.38 -11.77 -4.08
C ARG A 76 -13.99 -10.41 -4.27
N CYS A 77 -15.14 -10.36 -4.92
CA CYS A 77 -15.80 -9.12 -5.30
C CYS A 77 -17.02 -8.84 -4.42
N THR A 78 -17.17 -7.60 -3.97
CA THR A 78 -18.29 -7.11 -3.17
C THR A 78 -18.86 -5.86 -3.83
N ASN A 79 -20.19 -5.77 -3.92
CA ASN A 79 -20.87 -4.58 -4.42
C ASN A 79 -21.01 -3.56 -3.30
N THR A 80 -20.76 -2.30 -3.63
CA THR A 80 -21.06 -1.11 -2.81
C THR A 80 -22.10 -0.25 -3.54
N ALA A 81 -22.57 0.83 -2.91
CA ALA A 81 -23.53 1.73 -3.54
C ALA A 81 -23.01 2.36 -4.84
N GLU A 82 -21.70 2.63 -4.92
CA GLU A 82 -21.09 3.40 -6.02
C GLU A 82 -20.23 2.53 -6.96
N ALA A 83 -19.72 1.41 -6.47
CA ALA A 83 -18.72 0.62 -7.17
C ALA A 83 -18.76 -0.86 -6.80
N ARG A 84 -18.13 -1.69 -7.62
CA ARG A 84 -17.80 -3.07 -7.30
C ARG A 84 -16.32 -3.17 -6.93
N ILE A 85 -16.03 -3.65 -5.73
CA ILE A 85 -14.67 -3.75 -5.20
C ILE A 85 -14.26 -5.23 -5.24
N CYS A 86 -13.19 -5.54 -5.96
CA CYS A 86 -12.61 -6.87 -6.06
C CYS A 86 -11.25 -6.92 -5.38
N GLU A 87 -11.05 -7.87 -4.47
CA GLU A 87 -9.79 -8.02 -3.73
C GLU A 87 -9.19 -9.41 -3.89
N ALA A 88 -7.87 -9.49 -4.04
CA ALA A 88 -7.11 -10.73 -4.00
C ALA A 88 -5.92 -10.59 -3.05
N ASP A 89 -5.67 -11.61 -2.21
CA ASP A 89 -4.48 -11.62 -1.37
C ASP A 89 -3.27 -12.05 -2.20
N LEU A 90 -2.15 -11.36 -1.98
CA LEU A 90 -0.92 -11.57 -2.72
C LEU A 90 0.21 -11.93 -1.77
N ALA A 91 1.22 -12.61 -2.32
CA ALA A 91 2.55 -12.76 -1.73
C ALA A 91 3.50 -11.80 -2.41
N ARG A 92 3.37 -11.66 -3.74
CA ARG A 92 4.18 -10.78 -4.55
C ARG A 92 3.42 -10.14 -5.70
N ALA A 93 3.79 -8.91 -6.01
CA ALA A 93 3.45 -8.20 -7.22
C ALA A 93 4.73 -7.64 -7.83
N ASP A 94 4.98 -7.89 -9.12
CA ASP A 94 6.16 -7.38 -9.85
C ASP A 94 7.49 -7.73 -9.15
N GLY A 95 7.56 -8.95 -8.60
CA GLY A 95 8.71 -9.45 -7.85
C GLY A 95 8.86 -8.91 -6.42
N LEU A 96 8.08 -7.89 -6.03
CA LEU A 96 8.10 -7.27 -4.71
C LEU A 96 7.11 -7.96 -3.76
N PRO A 97 7.42 -8.07 -2.45
CA PRO A 97 6.43 -8.49 -1.46
C PRO A 97 5.21 -7.56 -1.48
N ALA A 98 4.03 -8.15 -1.59
CA ALA A 98 2.74 -7.45 -1.59
C ALA A 98 1.78 -8.25 -0.71
N ALA A 99 0.83 -7.58 -0.07
CA ALA A 99 -0.17 -8.22 0.78
C ALA A 99 -1.51 -8.42 0.06
N ARG A 100 -1.91 -7.46 -0.77
CA ARG A 100 -3.21 -7.47 -1.43
C ARG A 100 -3.19 -6.64 -2.70
N LEU A 101 -4.04 -7.03 -3.64
CA LEU A 101 -4.53 -6.19 -4.71
C LEU A 101 -6.01 -5.86 -4.47
N ARG A 102 -6.39 -4.60 -4.67
CA ARG A 102 -7.78 -4.14 -4.73
C ARG A 102 -8.02 -3.51 -6.09
N ALA A 103 -9.08 -3.92 -6.76
CA ALA A 103 -9.58 -3.31 -7.97
C ALA A 103 -10.96 -2.69 -7.72
N THR A 104 -11.15 -1.46 -8.17
CA THR A 104 -12.43 -0.76 -8.11
C THR A 104 -13.00 -0.67 -9.51
N LEU A 105 -14.18 -1.25 -9.71
CA LEU A 105 -14.93 -1.18 -10.96
C LEU A 105 -16.16 -0.28 -10.78
N GLN A 106 -16.37 0.67 -11.68
CA GLN A 106 -17.58 1.49 -11.75
C GLN A 106 -18.27 1.27 -13.09
N GLY A 107 -19.58 1.04 -13.08
CA GLY A 107 -20.31 0.67 -14.31
C GLY A 107 -19.77 -0.60 -14.99
N GLY A 108 -19.25 -1.55 -14.20
CA GLY A 108 -18.64 -2.80 -14.69
C GLY A 108 -17.24 -2.63 -15.30
N ARG A 109 -16.64 -1.44 -15.23
CA ARG A 109 -15.34 -1.10 -15.84
C ARG A 109 -14.31 -0.72 -14.79
N LEU A 110 -13.06 -1.16 -14.99
CA LEU A 110 -11.95 -0.87 -14.10
C LEU A 110 -11.65 0.64 -14.04
N GLN A 111 -11.72 1.23 -12.85
CA GLN A 111 -11.34 2.62 -12.63
C GLN A 111 -10.02 2.75 -11.87
N GLN A 112 -9.75 1.80 -10.97
CA GLN A 112 -8.58 1.87 -10.11
C GLN A 112 -8.07 0.47 -9.79
N THR A 113 -6.75 0.31 -9.70
CA THR A 113 -6.11 -0.81 -9.01
C THR A 113 -5.15 -0.28 -7.94
N GLU A 114 -5.09 -0.97 -6.80
CA GLU A 114 -4.23 -0.66 -5.69
C GLU A 114 -3.49 -1.93 -5.27
N VAL A 115 -2.16 -1.87 -5.24
CA VAL A 115 -1.31 -2.91 -4.69
C VAL A 115 -0.75 -2.43 -3.35
N PHE A 116 -1.03 -3.19 -2.31
CA PHE A 116 -0.63 -2.88 -0.94
C PHE A 116 0.71 -3.55 -0.65
N LEU A 117 1.75 -2.74 -0.50
CA LEU A 117 3.13 -3.15 -0.27
C LEU A 117 3.53 -2.85 1.17
N PRO A 118 4.31 -3.71 1.84
CA PRO A 118 4.82 -3.38 3.16
C PRO A 118 5.59 -2.06 3.14
N TRP A 119 5.40 -1.23 4.17
CA TRP A 119 6.00 0.10 4.27
C TRP A 119 7.50 0.12 3.92
N TRP A 120 8.27 -0.81 4.50
CA TRP A 120 9.72 -0.89 4.31
C TRP A 120 10.15 -1.24 2.88
N ARG A 121 9.23 -1.71 2.03
CA ARG A 121 9.48 -1.98 0.60
C ARG A 121 9.23 -0.77 -0.29
N HIS A 122 8.70 0.33 0.24
CA HIS A 122 8.34 1.52 -0.53
C HIS A 122 9.44 2.01 -1.47
N HIS A 123 10.63 2.31 -0.94
CA HIS A 123 11.73 2.83 -1.78
C HIS A 123 12.25 1.80 -2.78
N GLN A 124 12.20 0.50 -2.44
CA GLN A 124 12.53 -0.55 -3.39
C GLN A 124 11.52 -0.56 -4.53
N ALA A 125 10.22 -0.44 -4.23
CA ALA A 125 9.16 -0.40 -5.23
C ALA A 125 9.34 0.80 -6.17
N ALA A 126 9.57 2.00 -5.64
CA ALA A 126 9.81 3.18 -6.47
C ALA A 126 11.02 3.02 -7.41
N ARG A 127 12.12 2.43 -6.92
CA ARG A 127 13.30 2.12 -7.76
C ARG A 127 13.02 1.07 -8.82
N THR A 128 12.31 -0.01 -8.45
CA THR A 128 11.92 -1.06 -9.40
C THR A 128 11.07 -0.46 -10.52
N LEU A 129 10.05 0.35 -10.19
CA LEU A 129 9.20 1.02 -11.17
C LEU A 129 10.00 1.96 -12.07
N ALA A 130 10.91 2.76 -11.51
CA ALA A 130 11.77 3.62 -12.32
C ALA A 130 12.67 2.82 -13.28
N ALA A 131 13.15 1.66 -12.86
CA ALA A 131 13.97 0.77 -13.69
C ALA A 131 13.16 0.07 -14.79
N THR A 132 11.90 -0.30 -14.52
CA THR A 132 11.07 -1.06 -15.47
C THR A 132 10.26 -0.17 -16.40
N LEU A 133 9.77 0.97 -15.92
CA LEU A 133 8.89 1.90 -16.64
C LEU A 133 9.64 3.14 -17.16
N GLY A 134 10.89 3.34 -16.75
CA GLY A 134 11.66 4.54 -17.04
C GLY A 134 11.40 5.69 -16.04
N ALA A 135 11.87 6.88 -16.40
CA ALA A 135 11.73 8.07 -15.56
C ALA A 135 10.24 8.43 -15.34
N PRO A 136 9.86 8.87 -14.13
CA PRO A 136 8.50 9.31 -13.87
C PRO A 136 8.15 10.55 -14.70
N SER A 137 6.90 10.63 -15.16
CA SER A 137 6.39 11.75 -15.96
C SER A 137 6.15 12.99 -15.12
N ALA A 138 5.88 12.83 -13.82
CA ALA A 138 5.69 13.91 -12.89
C ALA A 138 6.05 13.50 -11.46
N TYR A 139 6.44 14.50 -10.68
CA TYR A 139 6.39 14.46 -9.23
C TYR A 139 5.30 15.45 -8.83
N ASP A 140 4.33 15.02 -8.05
CA ASP A 140 3.38 15.97 -7.46
C ASP A 140 4.18 16.85 -6.49
N THR A 141 4.57 18.03 -6.96
CA THR A 141 5.23 19.04 -6.14
C THR A 141 4.22 19.94 -5.45
N ASP A 142 3.03 20.08 -6.05
CA ASP A 142 1.97 20.93 -5.54
C ASP A 142 1.10 20.18 -4.54
N ALA A 143 0.65 20.90 -3.50
CA ALA A 143 -0.17 20.37 -2.42
C ALA A 143 -1.36 19.59 -3.01
N PRO A 144 -1.37 18.25 -2.91
CA PRO A 144 -2.47 17.47 -3.45
C PRO A 144 -3.76 17.88 -2.75
N ALA A 145 -4.91 17.51 -3.33
CA ALA A 145 -6.19 17.68 -2.65
C ALA A 145 -6.09 17.16 -1.19
N PRO A 146 -6.74 17.82 -0.22
CA PRO A 146 -6.62 17.48 1.20
C PRO A 146 -6.74 15.97 1.44
N GLY A 147 -5.71 15.38 2.05
CA GLY A 147 -5.65 13.94 2.33
C GLY A 147 -4.92 13.08 1.29
N ILE A 148 -4.49 13.63 0.16
CA ILE A 148 -3.62 12.94 -0.81
C ILE A 148 -2.16 13.30 -0.50
N ALA A 149 -1.30 12.29 -0.33
CA ALA A 149 0.13 12.53 -0.16
C ALA A 149 0.79 12.81 -1.52
N PRO A 150 1.78 13.73 -1.61
CA PRO A 150 2.60 13.91 -2.82
C PRO A 150 3.11 12.58 -3.34
N GLY A 151 3.13 12.40 -4.66
CA GLY A 151 3.41 11.13 -5.32
C GLY A 151 4.41 11.24 -6.47
N ILE A 152 4.96 10.09 -6.84
CA ILE A 152 5.74 9.86 -8.06
C ILE A 152 4.77 9.24 -9.07
N VAL A 153 4.70 9.79 -10.28
CA VAL A 153 3.67 9.44 -11.27
C VAL A 153 4.31 8.97 -12.58
N TRP A 154 3.78 7.89 -13.14
CA TRP A 154 4.03 7.43 -14.50
C TRP A 154 2.73 7.48 -15.30
N ALA A 155 2.71 8.26 -16.37
CA ALA A 155 1.57 8.36 -17.26
C ALA A 155 1.59 7.26 -18.33
N PHE A 156 0.41 6.77 -18.66
CA PHE A 156 0.14 5.85 -19.76
C PHE A 156 -1.01 6.42 -20.60
N GLU A 157 -1.23 5.84 -21.77
CA GLU A 157 -2.33 6.27 -22.65
C GLU A 157 -3.71 6.19 -21.97
N GLN A 158 -3.93 5.14 -21.17
CA GLN A 158 -5.23 4.81 -20.59
C GLN A 158 -5.32 5.08 -19.08
N GLY A 159 -4.29 5.65 -18.47
CA GLY A 159 -4.27 5.92 -17.03
C GLY A 159 -2.93 6.40 -16.51
N ALA A 160 -2.79 6.44 -15.19
CA ALA A 160 -1.55 6.81 -14.51
C ALA A 160 -1.29 5.89 -13.31
N LEU A 161 -0.03 5.50 -13.15
CA LEU A 161 0.46 4.80 -11.96
C LEU A 161 1.07 5.81 -11.00
N ARG A 162 0.75 5.69 -9.73
CA ARG A 162 1.22 6.55 -8.65
C ARG A 162 1.69 5.72 -7.48
N ILE A 163 2.82 6.10 -6.90
CA ILE A 163 3.21 5.73 -5.53
C ILE A 163 3.43 7.01 -4.74
N ALA A 164 3.21 7.00 -3.42
CA ALA A 164 3.58 8.15 -2.59
C ALA A 164 5.07 8.49 -2.79
N ARG A 165 5.46 9.76 -2.64
CA ARG A 165 6.86 10.16 -2.67
C ARG A 165 7.57 9.79 -1.37
N ASP A 166 6.84 9.88 -0.27
CA ASP A 166 7.27 9.53 1.08
C ASP A 166 6.21 8.61 1.70
N PRO A 167 6.56 7.43 2.22
CA PRO A 167 5.60 6.51 2.82
C PRO A 167 5.13 6.96 4.22
N GLY A 168 5.67 8.06 4.76
CA GLY A 168 5.47 8.52 6.13
C GLY A 168 6.29 7.72 7.13
N TRP A 169 6.13 8.03 8.42
CA TRP A 169 6.91 7.41 9.51
C TRP A 169 6.28 6.15 10.12
N ASN A 170 5.04 5.82 9.77
CA ASN A 170 4.31 4.73 10.41
C ASN A 170 4.49 3.40 9.64
N PRO A 171 5.25 2.43 10.15
CA PRO A 171 5.55 1.17 9.45
C PRO A 171 4.35 0.23 9.34
N TRP A 172 3.28 0.50 10.09
CA TRP A 172 2.03 -0.28 10.05
C TRP A 172 1.13 0.12 8.89
N ARG A 173 1.41 1.27 8.24
CA ARG A 173 0.69 1.69 7.04
C ARG A 173 1.24 0.98 5.83
N TRP A 174 0.36 0.48 4.97
CA TRP A 174 0.77 -0.02 3.66
C TRP A 174 1.25 1.13 2.77
N SER A 175 2.34 0.90 2.05
CA SER A 175 2.65 1.69 0.86
C SER A 175 1.71 1.24 -0.25
N VAL A 176 0.99 2.17 -0.86
CA VAL A 176 0.03 1.84 -1.92
C VAL A 176 0.61 2.28 -3.26
N LEU A 177 0.72 1.31 -4.16
CA LEU A 177 0.93 1.54 -5.58
C LEU A 177 -0.44 1.56 -6.26
N ARG A 178 -0.83 2.70 -6.82
CA ARG A 178 -2.17 2.93 -7.36
C ARG A 178 -2.11 3.23 -8.84
N TRP A 179 -2.79 2.43 -9.66
CA TRP A 179 -3.11 2.81 -11.04
C TRP A 179 -4.54 3.36 -11.08
N THR A 180 -4.74 4.46 -11.78
CA THR A 180 -6.05 5.09 -11.98
C THR A 180 -6.28 5.31 -13.47
N ALA A 181 -7.46 4.94 -13.96
CA ALA A 181 -7.85 5.17 -15.33
C ALA A 181 -7.96 6.68 -15.63
N THR A 182 -7.58 7.09 -16.83
CA THR A 182 -7.92 8.44 -17.30
C THR A 182 -9.43 8.50 -17.50
N ALA A 183 -10.07 9.54 -16.98
CA ALA A 183 -11.49 9.77 -17.26
C ALA A 183 -11.67 9.85 -18.78
N ARG A 184 -12.55 9.01 -19.35
CA ARG A 184 -12.92 9.20 -20.76
C ARG A 184 -13.66 10.53 -20.87
N PRO A 185 -13.32 11.38 -21.84
CA PRO A 185 -14.12 12.55 -22.16
C PRO A 185 -15.56 12.16 -22.53
#